data_AF-A0A091GQ48-F1
#
_entry.id   AF-A0A091GQ48-F1
#
_cell.length_a   1.000
_cell.length_b   1.000
_cell.length_c   1.000
_cell.angle_alpha   90.00
_cell.angle_beta   90.00
_cell.angle_gamma   90.00
#
_symmetry.space_group_name_H-M   'P 1'
#
loop_
_entity.id
_entity.type
_entity.pdbx_description
1 polymer ?
#
loop_
_entity_poly.entity_id
_entity_poly.type
_entity_poly.pdbx_seq_one_letter_code
_entity_poly.pdbx_strand_id
1 'polypeptide(L)'
;SCREQPIFSTRAHVFQIDPATKRNWIPASKHALTVSYFYDATRNVYRIISVGGTKAIINSTITPNMTFTKTSQKFGQWADSRANTVYGLGFASEQHLSQFAEKFQEVKEAARLAREKSQD
;
A
#
# COMPACT_ATOMS: atom_id res chain seq x y z
N SER A 1 22.51 12.64 -2.12
CA SER A 1 21.12 12.35 -2.55
C SER A 1 20.50 11.45 -1.49
N CYS A 2 19.82 12.03 -0.52
CA CYS A 2 19.16 11.28 0.55
C CYS A 2 17.92 10.63 -0.09
N ARG A 3 18.04 9.35 -0.50
CA ARG A 3 16.89 8.57 -0.95
C ARG A 3 15.88 8.54 0.20
N GLU A 4 14.63 8.86 -0.08
CA GLU A 4 13.53 8.82 0.89
C GLU A 4 13.59 7.51 1.69
N GLN A 5 13.71 7.62 3.02
CA GLN A 5 13.71 6.44 3.88
C GLN A 5 12.26 5.97 4.08
N PRO A 6 12.01 4.66 4.08
CA PRO A 6 10.67 4.15 4.34
C PRO A 6 10.28 4.43 5.79
N ILE A 7 9.05 4.90 6.00
CA ILE A 7 8.45 5.13 7.32
C ILE A 7 8.22 3.79 8.03
N PHE A 8 7.76 2.80 7.27
CA PHE A 8 7.50 1.45 7.73
C PHE A 8 7.73 0.49 6.57
N SER A 9 8.25 -0.70 6.86
CA SER A 9 8.47 -1.76 5.88
C SER A 9 8.04 -3.10 6.45
N THR A 10 7.41 -3.93 5.62
CA THR A 10 7.03 -5.31 5.96
C THR A 10 7.19 -6.23 4.75
N ARG A 11 7.06 -7.55 4.96
CA ARG A 11 7.16 -8.57 3.92
C ARG A 11 5.79 -9.21 3.69
N ALA A 12 5.32 -9.21 2.45
CA ALA A 12 4.04 -9.80 2.08
C ALA A 12 4.05 -10.32 0.64
N HIS A 13 3.22 -11.33 0.36
CA HIS A 13 2.89 -11.72 -1.00
C HIS A 13 1.91 -10.71 -1.58
N VAL A 14 2.23 -10.17 -2.75
CA VAL A 14 1.42 -9.14 -3.40
C VAL A 14 0.48 -9.77 -4.43
N PHE A 15 -0.79 -9.38 -4.37
CA PHE A 15 -1.84 -9.76 -5.29
C PHE A 15 -2.51 -8.53 -5.88
N GLN A 16 -3.08 -8.66 -7.07
CA GLN A 16 -3.94 -7.64 -7.69
C GLN A 16 -5.21 -8.30 -8.20
N ILE A 17 -6.32 -7.58 -8.19
CA ILE A 17 -7.53 -8.06 -8.86
C ILE A 17 -7.31 -8.00 -10.38
N ASP A 18 -7.70 -9.08 -11.05
CA ASP A 18 -7.76 -9.16 -12.50
C ASP A 18 -8.62 -8.03 -13.08
N PRO A 19 -8.07 -7.14 -13.93
CA PRO A 19 -8.82 -6.02 -14.49
C PRO A 19 -9.98 -6.47 -15.38
N ALA A 20 -9.92 -7.66 -15.99
CA ALA A 20 -10.97 -8.18 -16.85
C ALA A 20 -12.16 -8.74 -16.05
N THR A 21 -11.88 -9.54 -15.02
CA THR A 21 -12.95 -10.21 -14.26
C THR A 21 -13.38 -9.46 -13.01
N LYS A 22 -12.58 -8.51 -12.51
CA LYS A 22 -12.77 -7.73 -11.27
C LYS A 22 -13.10 -8.58 -10.01
N ARG A 23 -12.84 -9.88 -10.06
CA ARG A 23 -13.22 -10.85 -9.02
C ARG A 23 -12.09 -11.80 -8.65
N ASN A 24 -11.17 -12.08 -9.58
CA ASN A 24 -10.08 -13.04 -9.34
C ASN A 24 -8.82 -12.33 -8.87
N TRP A 25 -8.16 -12.91 -7.87
CA TRP A 25 -6.84 -12.47 -7.42
C TRP A 25 -5.74 -13.09 -8.27
N ILE A 26 -4.87 -12.24 -8.82
CA ILE A 26 -3.68 -12.64 -9.57
C ILE A 26 -2.45 -12.34 -8.72
N PRO A 27 -1.54 -13.32 -8.50
CA PRO A 27 -0.29 -13.06 -7.80
C PRO A 27 0.59 -12.14 -8.64
N ALA A 28 0.97 -11.00 -8.07
CA ALA A 28 1.86 -10.04 -8.73
C ALA A 28 3.35 -10.39 -8.52
N SER A 29 3.63 -11.40 -7.67
CA SER A 29 4.99 -11.85 -7.33
C SER A 29 4.99 -13.34 -6.94
N LYS A 30 6.06 -14.07 -7.28
CA LYS A 30 6.23 -15.49 -6.90
C LYS A 30 6.65 -15.68 -5.44
N HIS A 31 7.26 -14.67 -4.84
CA HIS A 31 7.76 -14.70 -3.46
C HIS A 31 7.28 -13.46 -2.73
N ALA A 32 7.29 -13.49 -1.40
CA ALA A 32 7.05 -12.30 -0.60
C ALA A 32 8.00 -11.17 -1.01
N LEU A 33 7.45 -9.97 -1.16
CA LEU A 33 8.18 -8.75 -1.47
C LEU A 33 8.18 -7.83 -0.26
N THR A 34 9.14 -6.91 -0.23
CA THR A 34 9.12 -5.80 0.72
C THR A 34 8.07 -4.80 0.27
N VAL A 35 7.16 -4.44 1.18
CA VAL A 35 6.13 -3.43 0.99
C VAL A 35 6.35 -2.35 2.03
N SER A 36 6.48 -1.12 1.58
CA SER A 36 6.90 -0.01 2.44
C SER A 36 6.02 1.22 2.24
N TYR A 37 5.79 1.96 3.32
CA TYR A 37 5.23 3.30 3.27
C TYR A 37 6.36 4.31 3.11
N PHE A 38 6.18 5.25 2.19
CA PHE A 38 7.09 6.37 1.93
C PHE A 38 6.32 7.68 2.00
N TYR A 39 7.03 8.74 2.36
CA TYR A 39 6.56 10.12 2.22
C TYR A 39 7.37 10.80 1.13
N ASP A 40 6.67 11.20 0.06
CA ASP A 40 7.21 11.94 -1.06
C ASP A 40 7.10 13.43 -0.73
N ALA A 41 8.19 14.00 -0.22
CA ALA A 41 8.23 15.39 0.23
C ALA A 41 8.06 16.39 -0.93
N THR A 42 8.45 16.00 -2.14
CA THR A 42 8.33 16.85 -3.34
C THR A 42 6.87 17.05 -3.72
N ARG A 43 6.07 15.98 -3.61
CA ARG A 43 4.62 16.00 -3.93
C ARG A 43 3.74 16.18 -2.70
N ASN A 44 4.33 16.22 -1.51
CA ASN A 44 3.65 16.22 -0.22
C ASN A 44 2.58 15.13 -0.09
N VAL A 45 2.92 13.89 -0.49
CA VAL A 45 2.00 12.74 -0.43
C VAL A 45 2.65 11.51 0.19
N TYR A 46 1.81 10.62 0.72
CA TYR A 46 2.24 9.33 1.21
C TYR A 46 1.96 8.23 0.19
N ARG A 47 2.85 7.24 0.09
CA ARG A 47 2.79 6.19 -0.93
C ARG A 47 3.11 4.83 -0.34
N ILE A 48 2.43 3.80 -0.83
CA ILE A 48 2.80 2.39 -0.64
C ILE A 48 3.59 1.96 -1.85
N ILE A 49 4.83 1.55 -1.65
CA ILE A 49 5.75 1.12 -2.70
C ILE A 49 6.21 -0.30 -2.43
N SER A 50 6.20 -1.11 -3.48
CA SER A 50 6.81 -2.44 -3.48
C SER A 50 7.47 -2.68 -4.84
N VAL A 51 8.70 -3.19 -4.83
CA VAL A 51 9.50 -3.43 -6.03
C VAL A 51 9.83 -4.93 -6.11
N GLY A 52 9.56 -5.51 -7.28
CA GLY A 52 9.89 -6.89 -7.63
C GLY A 52 10.96 -6.90 -8.71
N GLY A 53 12.19 -7.28 -8.37
CA GLY A 53 13.34 -7.14 -9.27
C GLY A 53 13.59 -5.67 -9.58
N THR A 54 13.46 -5.27 -10.85
CA THR A 54 13.63 -3.88 -11.31
C THR A 54 12.30 -3.14 -11.52
N LYS A 55 11.15 -3.81 -11.33
CA LYS A 55 9.83 -3.25 -11.63
C LYS A 55 9.08 -2.88 -10.35
N ALA A 56 8.49 -1.69 -10.31
CA ALA A 56 7.53 -1.33 -9.28
C ALA A 56 6.25 -2.15 -9.46
N ILE A 57 5.91 -2.96 -8.44
CA ILE A 57 4.73 -3.81 -8.40
C ILE A 57 3.56 -3.09 -7.75
N ILE A 58 3.84 -2.33 -6.69
CA ILE A 58 2.90 -1.43 -6.04
C ILE A 58 3.48 -0.03 -6.09
N ASN A 59 2.67 0.91 -6.53
CA ASN A 59 2.97 2.33 -6.44
C ASN A 59 1.68 3.11 -6.20
N SER A 60 1.14 2.97 -5.00
CA SER A 60 -0.18 3.48 -4.63
C SER A 60 -0.04 4.74 -3.79
N THR A 61 -0.67 5.84 -4.20
CA THR A 61 -0.71 7.08 -3.41
C THR A 61 -1.89 7.01 -2.44
N ILE A 62 -1.61 7.11 -1.14
CA ILE A 62 -2.65 7.04 -0.10
C ILE A 62 -3.47 8.32 -0.13
N THR A 63 -4.78 8.16 -0.16
CA THR A 63 -5.73 9.27 -0.09
C THR A 63 -6.64 9.11 1.14
N PRO A 64 -7.20 10.20 1.68
CA PRO A 64 -8.03 10.13 2.90
C PRO A 64 -9.27 9.21 2.77
N ASN A 65 -9.74 8.99 1.55
CA ASN A 65 -10.93 8.17 1.27
C ASN A 65 -10.59 6.68 1.06
N MET A 66 -9.31 6.31 1.08
CA MET A 66 -8.90 4.91 0.97
C MET A 66 -9.09 4.17 2.28
N THR A 67 -9.48 2.89 2.16
CA THR A 67 -9.65 1.98 3.30
C THR A 67 -8.89 0.69 3.04
N PHE A 68 -8.11 0.27 4.04
CA PHE A 68 -7.53 -1.05 4.09
C PHE A 68 -8.45 -2.00 4.86
N THR A 69 -8.97 -3.01 4.18
CA THR A 69 -9.91 -3.99 4.72
C THR A 69 -9.22 -5.32 4.94
N LYS A 70 -9.24 -5.84 6.18
CA LYS A 70 -8.81 -7.20 6.50
C LYS A 70 -9.91 -8.17 6.05
N THR A 71 -9.59 -9.13 5.18
CA THR A 71 -10.58 -10.11 4.67
C THR A 71 -10.31 -11.54 5.12
N SER A 72 -9.13 -11.80 5.70
CA SER A 72 -8.85 -13.03 6.45
C SER A 72 -7.82 -12.76 7.54
N GLN A 73 -7.47 -13.79 8.33
CA GLN A 73 -6.49 -13.70 9.41
C GLN A 73 -5.12 -13.16 8.97
N LYS A 74 -4.72 -13.41 7.71
CA LYS A 74 -3.41 -13.00 7.18
C LYS A 74 -3.49 -12.26 5.86
N PHE A 75 -4.68 -11.82 5.45
CA PHE A 75 -4.87 -11.14 4.18
C PHE A 75 -5.69 -9.86 4.36
N GLY A 76 -5.24 -8.80 3.68
CA GLY A 76 -6.00 -7.56 3.58
C GLY A 76 -5.81 -6.89 2.22
N GLN A 77 -6.69 -5.95 1.91
CA GLN A 77 -6.77 -5.31 0.60
C GLN A 77 -7.16 -3.84 0.69
N TRP A 78 -6.83 -3.08 -0.35
CA TRP A 78 -7.36 -1.73 -0.56
C TRP A 78 -7.56 -1.48 -2.06
N ALA A 79 -8.55 -0.63 -2.37
CA ALA A 79 -8.78 -0.16 -3.72
C ALA A 79 -7.97 1.11 -3.99
N ASP A 80 -7.33 1.18 -5.15
CA ASP A 80 -6.68 2.38 -5.66
C ASP A 80 -7.37 2.84 -6.95
N SER A 81 -8.24 3.85 -6.82
CA SER A 81 -8.97 4.42 -7.94
C SER A 81 -8.06 5.11 -8.97
N ARG A 82 -6.88 5.63 -8.57
CA ARG A 82 -5.94 6.27 -9.51
C ARG A 82 -5.24 5.23 -10.37
N ALA A 83 -4.85 4.10 -9.76
CA ALA A 83 -4.27 2.98 -10.46
C ALA A 83 -5.32 2.05 -11.11
N ASN A 84 -6.61 2.31 -10.89
CA ASN A 84 -7.74 1.50 -11.35
C ASN A 84 -7.56 0.01 -11.03
N THR A 85 -7.09 -0.29 -9.81
CA THR A 85 -6.81 -1.66 -9.37
C THR A 85 -7.10 -1.83 -7.89
N VAL A 86 -7.21 -3.07 -7.44
CA VAL A 86 -7.32 -3.44 -6.03
C VAL A 86 -6.08 -4.25 -5.68
N TYR A 87 -5.31 -3.77 -4.71
CA TYR A 87 -4.14 -4.47 -4.20
C TYR A 87 -4.53 -5.34 -3.02
N GLY A 88 -3.94 -6.54 -2.96
CA GLY A 88 -4.08 -7.49 -1.86
C GLY A 88 -2.72 -7.89 -1.33
N LEU A 89 -2.61 -8.06 -0.02
CA LEU A 89 -1.38 -8.45 0.66
C LEU A 89 -1.64 -9.67 1.54
N GLY A 90 -0.89 -10.75 1.28
CA GLY A 90 -0.83 -11.94 2.11
C GLY A 90 0.40 -11.94 3.02
N PHE A 91 0.19 -11.83 4.33
CA PHE A 91 1.24 -11.73 5.33
C PHE A 91 1.64 -13.08 5.91
N ALA A 92 2.83 -13.16 6.51
CA ALA A 92 3.32 -14.37 7.19
C ALA A 92 2.53 -14.67 8.49
N SER A 93 2.04 -13.64 9.18
CA SER A 93 1.30 -13.74 10.45
C SER A 93 0.21 -12.68 10.55
N GLU A 94 -0.75 -12.91 11.44
CA GLU A 94 -1.82 -11.95 11.78
C GLU A 94 -1.25 -10.65 12.37
N GLN A 95 -0.18 -10.75 13.15
CA GLN A 95 0.49 -9.59 13.73
C GLN A 95 1.00 -8.63 12.64
N HIS A 96 1.63 -9.15 11.58
CA HIS A 96 2.09 -8.31 10.47
C HIS A 96 0.93 -7.66 9.71
N LEU A 97 -0.20 -8.36 9.54
CA LEU A 97 -1.41 -7.79 8.95
C LEU A 97 -1.95 -6.64 9.80
N SER A 98 -2.04 -6.84 11.12
CA SER A 98 -2.56 -5.81 12.03
C SER A 98 -1.65 -4.59 12.10
N GLN A 99 -0.33 -4.76 12.20
CA GLN A 99 0.63 -3.67 12.13
C GLN A 99 0.53 -2.88 10.82
N PHE A 100 0.38 -3.57 9.68
CA PHE A 100 0.21 -2.90 8.39
C PHE A 100 -1.09 -2.09 8.33
N ALA A 101 -2.19 -2.64 8.87
CA ALA A 101 -3.48 -1.97 8.91
C ALA A 101 -3.48 -0.73 9.83
N GLU A 102 -2.84 -0.82 11.00
CA GLU A 102 -2.65 0.31 11.92
C GLU A 102 -1.85 1.43 11.25
N LYS A 103 -0.72 1.08 10.63
CA LYS A 103 0.08 2.05 9.86
C LYS A 103 -0.68 2.65 8.69
N PHE A 104 -1.57 1.90 8.04
CA PHE A 104 -2.43 2.45 7.00
C PHE A 104 -3.30 3.59 7.53
N GLN A 105 -3.90 3.44 8.72
CA GLN A 105 -4.73 4.49 9.32
C GLN A 105 -3.91 5.72 9.71
N GLU A 106 -2.75 5.52 10.36
CA GLU A 106 -1.86 6.63 10.72
C GLU A 106 -1.43 7.44 9.49
N VAL A 107 -1.01 6.75 8.43
CA VAL A 107 -0.55 7.39 7.19
C VAL A 107 -1.71 8.06 6.44
N LYS A 108 -2.91 7.50 6.49
CA LYS A 108 -4.12 8.12 5.92
C LYS A 108 -4.45 9.44 6.61
N GLU A 109 -4.39 9.50 7.94
CA GLU A 109 -4.59 10.75 8.68
C GLU A 109 -3.47 11.76 8.39
N ALA A 110 -2.22 11.31 8.32
CA ALA A 110 -1.11 12.17 7.93
C ALA A 110 -1.27 12.74 6.50
N ALA A 111 -1.80 11.94 5.57
CA ALA A 111 -2.11 12.37 4.21
C ALA A 111 -3.25 13.39 4.16
N ARG A 112 -4.26 13.28 5.04
CA ARG A 112 -5.32 14.28 5.20
C ARG A 112 -4.75 15.63 5.63
N LEU A 113 -3.94 15.63 6.70
CA LEU A 113 -3.30 16.83 7.24
C LEU A 113 -2.33 17.48 6.25
N ALA A 114 -1.55 16.67 5.53
CA ALA A 114 -0.62 17.17 4.50
C ALA A 114 -1.37 17.90 3.38
N ARG A 115 -2.54 17.39 2.97
CA ARG A 115 -3.39 18.02 1.96
C ARG A 115 -4.01 19.32 2.46
N GLU A 116 -4.51 19.36 3.69
CA GLU A 116 -5.07 20.57 4.30
C GLU A 116 -4.05 21.71 4.33
N LYS A 117 -2.82 21.43 4.79
CA LYS A 117 -1.71 22.41 4.79
C LYS A 117 -1.26 22.90 3.41
N SER A 118 -1.62 22.19 2.34
CA SER A 118 -1.24 22.58 0.97
C SER A 118 -2.29 23.45 0.29
N GLN A 119 -3.45 23.62 0.92
CA GLN A 119 -4.57 24.43 0.40
C GLN A 119 -4.70 25.80 1.10
N ASP A 120 -3.90 26.01 2.16
CA ASP A 120 -3.59 27.33 2.74
C ASP A 120 -2.39 27.96 2.00
#